data_AF-A0A257QG80-F1
#
_entry.id   AF-A0A257QG80-F1
#
_cell.length_a   1.000
_cell.length_b   1.000
_cell.length_c   1.000
_cell.angle_alpha   90.00
_cell.angle_beta   90.00
_cell.angle_gamma   90.00
#
_symmetry.space_group_name_H-M   'P 1'
#
loop_
_entity.id
_entity.type
_entity.pdbx_description
1 polymer ?
#
loop_
_entity_poly.entity_id
_entity_poly.type
_entity_poly.pdbx_seq_one_letter_code
_entity_poly.pdbx_strand_id
1 'polypeptide(L)'
;LHFAIVLLFLAKVEMRKRLFLLSLLLSSQLQAKRLSDWLLEQKPSPDAYPLGLTWSHPAEKVSQNELKYDLLKQLGLMGNRKLESWIASLPVTGRVTLNNADARWLQANPAMDPVIHPEDMIVLPHRPGTVTVVTSDGRLCRVIHAAGLHAGDYIDRCDAGSGVDYAYVAQPDGRVEKCGIALWNGGVQSEPAPGAWIWAPGRRYSEEFSGKLIAFLATQGPAPDSKHALSSPRQSAILSGLFPEQDLSVTANDWGEAGLLQTPTARMRRAGDFSFTLTRVYPYTSGNIFIQPFDWMETGFRYTSISNRLYGPVSFSGSQAYKDKSIDVKFRVNRESAWLPDISLGFRDIAGTGLFSGEYLVGSSRTGPLDWSLGLGWGYVGNRGDLGNPIGHLFPSFDVRKDSAATGSFAL
;
A
#
# COMPACT_ATOMS: atom_id res chain seq x y z
N LEU A 1 81.88 18.87 22.57
CA LEU A 1 81.08 19.12 21.34
C LEU A 1 80.38 17.86 20.81
N HIS A 2 81.09 16.74 20.61
CA HIS A 2 80.51 15.49 20.08
C HIS A 2 79.35 14.90 20.92
N PHE A 3 79.43 14.93 22.25
CA PHE A 3 78.39 14.37 23.13
C PHE A 3 77.05 15.12 23.06
N ALA A 4 77.09 16.44 22.87
CA ALA A 4 75.89 17.28 22.78
C ALA A 4 75.11 17.06 21.47
N ILE A 5 75.82 16.80 20.38
CA ILE A 5 75.21 16.53 19.06
C ILE A 5 74.47 15.19 19.07
N VAL A 6 75.04 14.16 19.72
CA VAL A 6 74.40 12.85 19.87
C VAL A 6 73.13 12.94 20.72
N LEU A 7 73.16 13.70 21.82
CA LEU A 7 71.97 13.91 22.66
C LEU A 7 70.83 14.64 21.91
N LEU A 8 71.17 15.66 21.12
CA LEU A 8 70.20 16.38 20.29
C LEU A 8 69.60 15.49 19.19
N PHE A 9 70.41 14.60 18.60
CA PHE A 9 69.93 13.66 17.60
C PHE A 9 69.00 12.61 18.21
N LEU A 10 69.35 12.06 19.37
CA LEU A 10 68.50 11.12 20.12
C LEU A 10 67.18 11.77 20.56
N ALA A 11 67.22 13.01 21.06
CA ALA A 11 66.01 13.75 21.42
C ALA A 11 65.09 14.01 20.21
N LYS A 12 65.67 14.30 19.03
CA LYS A 12 64.92 14.53 17.78
C LYS A 12 64.31 13.25 17.22
N VAL A 13 65.01 12.12 17.34
CA VAL A 13 64.48 10.78 16.98
C VAL A 13 63.37 10.36 17.93
N GLU A 14 63.51 10.61 19.22
CA GLU A 14 62.49 10.28 20.21
C GLU A 14 61.24 11.17 20.09
N MET A 15 61.41 12.46 19.77
CA MET A 15 60.30 13.36 19.49
C MET A 15 59.58 12.98 18.18
N ARG A 16 60.29 12.55 17.14
CA ARG A 16 59.69 12.00 15.90
C ARG A 16 58.97 10.68 16.15
N LYS A 17 59.53 9.78 16.95
CA LYS A 17 58.85 8.55 17.37
C LYS A 17 57.58 8.87 18.14
N ARG A 18 57.62 9.81 19.09
CA ARG A 18 56.43 10.25 19.83
C ARG A 18 55.38 10.89 18.94
N LEU A 19 55.75 11.73 17.96
CA LEU A 19 54.81 12.27 16.98
C LEU A 19 54.22 11.19 16.07
N PHE A 20 55.02 10.21 15.65
CA PHE A 20 54.55 9.10 14.80
C PHE A 20 53.64 8.14 15.58
N LEU A 21 53.97 7.86 16.85
CA LEU A 21 53.09 7.13 17.77
C LEU A 21 51.82 7.91 18.06
N LEU A 22 51.88 9.24 18.22
CA LEU A 22 50.68 10.08 18.35
C LEU A 22 49.83 10.03 17.07
N SER A 23 50.44 10.09 15.88
CA SER A 23 49.70 9.98 14.62
C SER A 23 49.13 8.58 14.41
N LEU A 24 49.80 7.53 14.86
CA LEU A 24 49.29 6.14 14.84
C LEU A 24 48.17 5.93 15.88
N LEU A 25 48.26 6.57 17.05
CA LEU A 25 47.21 6.57 18.08
C LEU A 25 45.99 7.41 17.68
N LEU A 26 46.18 8.52 16.94
CA LEU A 26 45.08 9.28 16.34
C LEU A 26 44.49 8.57 15.10
N SER A 27 45.29 7.81 14.34
CA SER A 27 44.81 7.08 13.16
C SER A 27 44.13 5.75 13.53
N SER A 28 44.38 5.19 14.71
CA SER A 28 43.73 3.94 15.17
C SER A 28 42.37 4.14 15.83
N GLN A 29 41.91 5.40 16.01
CA GLN A 29 40.63 5.72 16.67
C GLN A 29 39.45 6.03 15.73
N LEU A 30 39.62 5.99 14.41
CA LEU A 30 38.51 6.19 13.47
C LEU A 30 38.40 5.01 12.51
N GLN A 31 38.29 3.80 13.07
CA GLN A 31 37.72 2.70 12.31
C GLN A 31 36.25 3.04 12.08
N ALA A 32 35.88 3.24 10.81
CA ALA A 32 34.51 3.45 10.38
C ALA A 32 33.63 2.34 10.96
N LYS A 33 32.85 2.67 11.99
CA LYS A 33 32.07 1.70 12.77
C LYS A 33 30.69 1.58 12.15
N ARG A 34 30.21 0.35 11.97
CA ARG A 34 28.85 0.12 11.48
C ARG A 34 27.82 0.36 12.58
N LEU A 35 26.61 0.72 12.18
CA LEU A 35 25.51 0.95 13.12
C LEU A 35 25.22 -0.32 13.94
N SER A 36 25.20 -1.48 13.28
CA SER A 36 24.91 -2.75 13.94
C SER A 36 25.87 -3.04 15.10
N ASP A 37 27.18 -2.90 14.88
CA ASP A 37 28.22 -3.10 15.89
C ASP A 37 28.09 -2.07 17.02
N TRP A 38 27.81 -0.81 16.68
CA TRP A 38 27.57 0.22 17.69
C TRP A 38 26.36 -0.10 18.58
N LEU A 39 25.25 -0.57 18.00
CA LEU A 39 24.04 -0.93 18.72
C LEU A 39 24.28 -2.11 19.68
N LEU A 40 25.02 -3.13 19.25
CA LEU A 40 25.33 -4.30 20.08
C LEU A 40 26.27 -4.00 21.24
N GLU A 41 27.09 -2.96 21.13
CA GLU A 41 27.95 -2.49 22.22
C GLU A 41 27.20 -1.63 23.25
N GLN A 42 26.04 -1.05 22.88
CA GLN A 42 25.25 -0.28 23.82
C GLN A 42 24.68 -1.20 24.92
N LYS A 43 24.64 -0.68 26.14
CA LYS A 43 23.91 -1.29 27.26
C LYS A 43 22.66 -0.44 27.52
N PRO A 44 21.60 -0.60 26.71
CA PRO A 44 20.41 0.22 26.84
C PRO A 44 19.78 0.08 28.23
N SER A 45 19.14 1.15 28.70
CA SER A 45 18.30 1.06 29.90
C SER A 45 17.13 0.09 29.66
N PRO A 46 16.52 -0.47 30.71
CA PRO A 46 15.33 -1.32 30.57
C PRO A 46 14.17 -0.65 29.83
N ASP A 47 14.10 0.68 29.87
CA ASP A 47 13.05 1.50 29.24
C ASP A 47 13.45 2.03 27.86
N ALA A 48 14.62 1.66 27.35
CA ALA A 48 15.07 2.05 26.03
C ALA A 48 14.13 1.47 24.96
N TYR A 49 13.96 2.23 23.88
CA TYR A 49 13.04 1.88 22.81
C TYR A 49 13.77 1.72 21.47
N PRO A 50 14.27 0.51 21.14
CA PRO A 50 14.99 0.26 19.90
C PRO A 50 14.18 0.60 18.65
N LEU A 51 12.87 0.35 18.64
CA LEU A 51 12.00 0.72 17.51
C LEU A 51 11.98 2.24 17.27
N GLY A 52 12.19 3.05 18.32
CA GLY A 52 12.26 4.50 18.22
C GLY A 52 13.66 5.05 17.92
N LEU A 53 14.65 4.21 17.60
CA LEU A 53 16.02 4.63 17.31
C LEU A 53 16.02 5.81 16.32
N THR A 54 16.65 6.90 16.73
CA THR A 54 16.74 8.11 15.92
C THR A 54 18.20 8.35 15.57
N TRP A 55 18.53 8.11 14.31
CA TRP A 55 19.80 8.54 13.72
C TRP A 55 19.55 9.83 12.96
N SER A 56 20.31 10.89 13.28
CA SER A 56 20.34 12.12 12.49
C SER A 56 21.71 12.41 11.87
N HIS A 57 21.72 12.84 10.60
CA HIS A 57 22.90 13.31 9.88
C HIS A 57 22.66 14.76 9.38
N PRO A 58 23.62 15.70 9.49
CA PRO A 58 23.41 17.09 9.07
C PRO A 58 22.99 17.28 7.61
N ALA A 59 23.53 16.48 6.68
CA ALA A 59 23.17 16.55 5.25
C ALA A 59 21.66 16.33 4.98
N GLU A 60 20.98 15.50 5.76
CA GLU A 60 19.53 15.25 5.59
C GLU A 60 18.68 16.50 5.89
N LYS A 61 19.23 17.47 6.63
CA LYS A 61 18.51 18.71 6.93
C LYS A 61 18.16 19.51 5.68
N VAL A 62 18.90 19.35 4.57
CA VAL A 62 18.60 20.07 3.31
C VAL A 62 17.26 19.58 2.75
N SER A 63 17.15 18.28 2.45
CA SER A 63 15.94 17.65 1.93
C SER A 63 14.73 17.86 2.87
N GLN A 64 14.95 17.78 4.19
CA GLN A 64 13.89 18.02 5.17
C GLN A 64 13.44 19.48 5.25
N ASN A 65 14.34 20.44 5.06
CA ASN A 65 13.97 21.86 4.98
C ASN A 65 13.12 22.14 3.74
N GLU A 66 13.48 21.56 2.59
CA GLU A 66 12.69 21.67 1.35
C GLU A 66 11.28 21.07 1.54
N LEU A 67 11.19 19.87 2.10
CA LEU A 67 9.91 19.23 2.44
C LEU A 67 9.06 20.10 3.37
N LYS A 68 9.67 20.65 4.42
CA LYS A 68 8.98 21.54 5.37
C LYS A 68 8.50 22.82 4.70
N TYR A 69 9.33 23.44 3.86
CA TYR A 69 8.98 24.66 3.13
C TYR A 69 7.77 24.44 2.20
N ASP A 70 7.79 23.35 1.43
CA ASP A 70 6.69 22.96 0.56
C ASP A 70 5.39 22.75 1.33
N LEU A 71 5.45 22.07 2.48
CA LEU A 71 4.29 21.87 3.35
C LEU A 71 3.71 23.20 3.86
N LEU A 72 4.57 24.09 4.35
CA LEU A 72 4.13 25.39 4.87
C LEU A 72 3.52 26.26 3.77
N LYS A 73 4.12 26.26 2.57
CA LYS A 73 3.58 26.97 1.40
C LYS A 73 2.18 26.46 1.05
N GLN A 74 1.97 25.14 0.99
CA GLN A 74 0.65 24.56 0.69
C GLN A 74 -0.36 24.84 1.81
N LEU A 75 0.04 24.74 3.08
CA LEU A 75 -0.82 25.05 4.23
C LEU A 75 -1.27 26.51 4.25
N GLY A 76 -0.37 27.44 3.91
CA GLY A 76 -0.69 28.86 3.78
C GLY A 76 -1.75 29.15 2.72
N LEU A 77 -1.69 28.46 1.57
CA LEU A 77 -2.70 28.55 0.51
C LEU A 77 -4.06 27.96 0.92
N MET A 78 -4.05 26.88 1.71
CA MET A 78 -5.27 26.25 2.23
C MET A 78 -5.90 26.99 3.41
N GLY A 79 -5.17 27.92 4.04
CA GLY A 79 -5.67 28.72 5.17
C GLY A 79 -5.74 27.98 6.51
N ASN A 80 -5.11 26.81 6.67
CA ASN A 80 -5.08 26.12 7.97
C ASN A 80 -3.96 26.65 8.87
N ARG A 81 -4.20 27.83 9.47
CA ARG A 81 -3.21 28.54 10.31
C ARG A 81 -2.73 27.75 11.52
N LYS A 82 -3.60 26.93 12.12
CA LYS A 82 -3.25 26.12 13.30
C LYS A 82 -2.24 25.04 12.93
N LEU A 83 -2.54 24.27 11.89
CA LEU A 83 -1.63 23.25 11.37
C LEU A 83 -0.32 23.89 10.84
N GLU A 84 -0.42 25.00 10.10
CA GLU A 84 0.74 25.77 9.62
C GLU A 84 1.66 26.19 10.77
N SER A 85 1.11 26.82 11.82
CA SER A 85 1.89 27.28 12.97
C SER A 85 2.57 26.14 13.73
N TRP A 86 1.89 25.00 13.86
CA TRP A 86 2.44 23.84 14.53
C TRP A 86 3.56 23.19 13.69
N ILE A 87 3.34 22.96 12.39
CA ILE A 87 4.40 22.44 11.50
C ILE A 87 5.60 23.38 11.46
N ALA A 88 5.38 24.70 11.46
CA ALA A 88 6.46 25.68 11.52
C ALA A 88 7.30 25.55 12.80
N SER A 89 6.68 25.19 13.93
CA SER A 89 7.36 25.00 15.22
C SER A 89 8.22 23.72 15.30
N LEU A 90 7.95 22.72 14.45
CA LEU A 90 8.69 21.45 14.48
C LEU A 90 10.11 21.60 13.93
N PRO A 91 11.13 21.00 14.57
CA PRO A 91 12.51 21.11 14.10
C PRO A 91 12.74 20.32 12.81
N VAL A 92 13.78 20.71 12.08
CA VAL A 92 14.39 19.87 11.04
C VAL A 92 15.51 19.07 11.68
N THR A 93 15.22 17.80 11.98
CA THR A 93 16.04 16.93 12.81
C THR A 93 17.29 16.43 12.08
N GLY A 94 17.20 16.25 10.75
CA GLY A 94 18.19 15.52 9.98
C GLY A 94 18.06 14.00 10.15
N ARG A 95 16.93 13.51 10.68
CA ARG A 95 16.70 12.08 10.88
C ARG A 95 16.78 11.29 9.57
N VAL A 96 17.59 10.24 9.55
CA VAL A 96 17.66 9.24 8.48
C VAL A 96 16.61 8.16 8.75
N THR A 97 15.78 7.84 7.76
CA THR A 97 14.84 6.72 7.83
C THR A 97 15.55 5.42 7.46
N LEU A 98 15.70 4.52 8.43
CA LEU A 98 16.27 3.19 8.19
C LEU A 98 15.16 2.22 7.81
N ASN A 99 15.45 1.26 6.92
CA ASN A 99 14.49 0.20 6.59
C ASN A 99 14.19 -0.69 7.81
N ASN A 100 15.21 -0.94 8.64
CA ASN A 100 15.11 -1.69 9.88
C ASN A 100 16.26 -1.26 10.82
N ALA A 101 15.95 -1.00 12.09
CA ALA A 101 16.91 -0.58 13.11
C ALA A 101 17.43 -1.73 13.99
N ASP A 102 17.02 -2.97 13.75
CA ASP A 102 17.49 -4.14 14.49
C ASP A 102 18.95 -4.47 14.14
N ALA A 103 19.81 -4.53 15.17
CA ALA A 103 21.23 -4.74 14.99
C ALA A 103 21.58 -6.09 14.34
N ARG A 104 20.84 -7.17 14.66
CA ARG A 104 21.08 -8.50 14.08
C ARG A 104 20.62 -8.55 12.63
N TRP A 105 19.50 -7.90 12.33
CA TRP A 105 19.04 -7.75 10.96
C TRP A 105 20.06 -6.98 10.11
N LEU A 106 20.64 -5.90 10.64
CA LEU A 106 21.67 -5.11 9.95
C LEU A 106 22.95 -5.93 9.72
N GLN A 107 23.41 -6.72 10.70
CA GLN A 107 24.54 -7.64 10.50
C GLN A 107 24.27 -8.66 9.39
N ALA A 108 23.04 -9.16 9.27
CA ALA A 108 22.63 -10.07 8.22
C ALA A 108 22.45 -9.39 6.85
N ASN A 109 22.31 -8.06 6.82
CA ASN A 109 22.12 -7.26 5.61
C ASN A 109 23.16 -6.14 5.49
N PRO A 110 24.46 -6.44 5.25
CA PRO A 110 25.54 -5.44 5.31
C PRO A 110 25.41 -4.28 4.31
N ALA A 111 24.67 -4.46 3.20
CA ALA A 111 24.35 -3.41 2.24
C ALA A 111 23.40 -2.34 2.82
N MET A 112 22.63 -2.72 3.84
CA MET A 112 21.67 -1.88 4.56
C MET A 112 22.20 -1.44 5.94
N ASP A 113 23.45 -1.79 6.27
CA ASP A 113 24.11 -1.44 7.54
C ASP A 113 25.07 -0.27 7.34
N PRO A 114 24.59 0.97 7.47
CA PRO A 114 25.39 2.16 7.22
C PRO A 114 26.54 2.31 8.24
N VAL A 115 27.55 3.06 7.79
CA VAL A 115 28.72 3.41 8.60
C VAL A 115 28.44 4.72 9.33
N ILE A 116 28.77 4.76 10.62
CA ILE A 116 28.62 5.96 11.46
C ILE A 116 29.73 6.96 11.11
N HIS A 117 29.31 8.18 10.79
CA HIS A 117 30.16 9.34 10.60
C HIS A 117 30.32 10.15 11.89
N PRO A 118 31.43 10.91 12.05
CA PRO A 118 31.65 11.73 13.25
C PRO A 118 30.56 12.79 13.54
N GLU A 119 29.82 13.19 12.51
CA GLU A 119 28.74 14.19 12.62
C GLU A 119 27.37 13.57 12.92
N ASP A 120 27.28 12.23 12.95
CA ASP A 120 26.04 11.54 13.23
C ASP A 120 25.65 11.63 14.70
N MET A 121 24.34 11.80 14.93
CA MET A 121 23.75 11.73 16.24
C MET A 121 22.80 10.53 16.31
N ILE A 122 23.10 9.57 17.18
CA ILE A 122 22.29 8.38 17.37
C ILE A 122 21.71 8.41 18.78
N VAL A 123 20.39 8.35 18.87
CA VAL A 123 19.64 8.43 20.14
C VAL A 123 18.71 7.23 20.24
N LEU A 124 18.82 6.52 21.37
CA LEU A 124 17.84 5.52 21.81
C LEU A 124 16.87 6.21 22.78
N PRO A 125 15.63 6.52 22.36
CA PRO A 125 14.69 7.21 23.22
C PRO A 125 14.07 6.26 24.26
N HIS A 126 13.38 6.83 25.23
CA HIS A 126 12.49 6.07 26.11
C HIS A 126 11.20 5.74 25.37
N ARG A 127 10.59 4.60 25.69
CA ARG A 127 9.34 4.16 25.06
C ARG A 127 8.16 5.07 25.44
N PRO A 128 7.50 5.76 24.49
CA PRO A 128 6.30 6.53 24.79
C PRO A 128 5.14 5.61 25.20
N GLY A 129 4.20 6.14 25.98
CA GLY A 129 2.96 5.46 26.36
C GLY A 129 1.77 5.76 25.45
N THR A 130 1.92 6.66 24.47
CA THR A 130 0.80 7.20 23.68
C THR A 130 1.01 7.13 22.17
N VAL A 131 -0.08 7.25 21.43
CA VAL A 131 -0.14 7.50 19.98
C VAL A 131 -0.71 8.89 19.75
N THR A 132 -0.15 9.65 18.80
CA THR A 132 -0.58 11.03 18.51
C THR A 132 -1.34 11.10 17.19
N VAL A 133 -2.62 11.46 17.24
CA VAL A 133 -3.46 11.78 16.10
C VAL A 133 -3.41 13.29 15.83
N VAL A 134 -3.00 13.64 14.62
CA VAL A 134 -3.05 14.97 14.04
C VAL A 134 -4.33 15.06 13.20
N THR A 135 -5.29 15.85 13.66
CA THR A 135 -6.61 15.98 13.01
C THR A 135 -6.56 16.98 11.86
N SER A 136 -7.56 16.93 10.97
CA SER A 136 -7.68 17.83 9.82
C SER A 136 -7.67 19.34 10.16
N ASP A 137 -8.10 19.72 11.37
CA ASP A 137 -8.08 21.10 11.88
C ASP A 137 -6.76 21.48 12.56
N GLY A 138 -5.78 20.57 12.65
CA GLY A 138 -4.50 20.80 13.29
C GLY A 138 -4.50 20.65 14.81
N ARG A 139 -5.50 19.94 15.39
CA ARG A 139 -5.47 19.53 16.80
C ARG A 139 -4.60 18.30 16.95
N LEU A 140 -3.80 18.28 18.02
CA LEU A 140 -3.01 17.13 18.44
C LEU A 140 -3.76 16.40 19.55
N CYS A 141 -4.33 15.25 19.20
CA CYS A 141 -4.99 14.37 20.14
C CYS A 141 -4.04 13.23 20.49
N ARG A 142 -3.82 12.98 21.78
CA ARG A 142 -2.97 11.89 22.26
C ARG A 142 -3.82 10.87 22.98
N VAL A 143 -3.61 9.61 22.66
CA VAL A 143 -4.36 8.49 23.21
C VAL A 143 -3.37 7.49 23.78
N ILE A 144 -3.64 6.94 24.97
CA ILE A 144 -2.83 5.86 25.56
C ILE A 144 -2.81 4.69 24.57
N HIS A 145 -1.63 4.19 24.27
CA HIS A 145 -1.45 3.07 23.36
C HIS A 145 -2.05 1.79 23.96
N ALA A 146 -2.75 1.01 23.13
CA ALA A 146 -3.11 -0.37 23.44
C ALA A 146 -2.89 -1.26 22.21
N ALA A 147 -2.46 -2.52 22.46
CA ALA A 147 -2.26 -3.51 21.41
C ALA A 147 -3.59 -3.94 20.78
N GLY A 148 -3.56 -4.33 19.50
CA GLY A 148 -4.74 -4.74 18.74
C GLY A 148 -5.65 -3.58 18.29
N LEU A 149 -5.19 -2.34 18.41
CA LEU A 149 -5.89 -1.17 17.88
C LEU A 149 -5.27 -0.73 16.55
N HIS A 150 -6.13 -0.37 15.61
CA HIS A 150 -5.75 0.16 14.30
C HIS A 150 -5.83 1.69 14.27
N ALA A 151 -5.37 2.31 13.18
CA ALA A 151 -5.36 3.77 13.06
C ALA A 151 -6.77 4.39 13.23
N GLY A 152 -7.80 3.72 12.70
CA GLY A 152 -9.20 4.13 12.84
C GLY A 152 -9.65 4.25 14.30
N ASP A 153 -9.30 3.29 15.15
CA ASP A 153 -9.69 3.29 16.57
C ASP A 153 -9.16 4.52 17.33
N TYR A 154 -7.93 4.93 17.02
CA TYR A 154 -7.32 6.13 17.61
C TYR A 154 -7.97 7.41 17.09
N ILE A 155 -8.31 7.45 15.79
CA ILE A 155 -8.98 8.60 15.15
C ILE A 155 -10.40 8.78 15.71
N ASP A 156 -11.15 7.69 15.87
CA ASP A 156 -12.47 7.68 16.47
C ASP A 156 -12.43 8.14 17.92
N ARG A 157 -11.43 7.67 18.70
CA ARG A 157 -11.24 8.12 20.07
C ARG A 157 -11.01 9.63 20.19
N CYS A 158 -10.48 10.23 19.13
CA CYS A 158 -10.21 11.66 19.02
C CYS A 158 -11.36 12.48 18.44
N ASP A 159 -12.52 11.86 18.17
CA ASP A 159 -13.68 12.46 17.50
C ASP A 159 -13.29 13.10 16.16
N ALA A 160 -12.42 12.43 15.41
CA ALA A 160 -11.80 12.97 14.19
C ALA A 160 -12.06 12.12 12.93
N GLY A 161 -12.89 11.08 13.01
CA GLY A 161 -13.15 10.18 11.88
C GLY A 161 -14.08 10.73 10.80
N SER A 162 -14.90 11.75 11.11
CA SER A 162 -15.88 12.29 10.17
C SER A 162 -15.22 12.89 8.93
N GLY A 163 -15.44 12.26 7.78
CA GLY A 163 -14.91 12.73 6.49
C GLY A 163 -13.43 12.41 6.25
N VAL A 164 -12.87 11.46 6.99
CA VAL A 164 -11.54 10.89 6.78
C VAL A 164 -11.69 9.53 6.13
N ASP A 165 -11.19 9.38 4.90
CA ASP A 165 -11.21 8.10 4.20
C ASP A 165 -9.90 7.32 4.38
N TYR A 166 -8.78 8.03 4.55
CA TYR A 166 -7.45 7.44 4.73
C TYR A 166 -6.75 8.03 5.94
N ALA A 167 -6.08 7.18 6.71
CA ALA A 167 -5.10 7.57 7.71
C ALA A 167 -3.68 7.40 7.15
N TYR A 168 -2.77 8.28 7.54
CA TYR A 168 -1.36 8.15 7.23
C TYR A 168 -0.59 7.98 8.53
N VAL A 169 0.13 6.86 8.68
CA VAL A 169 0.81 6.50 9.93
C VAL A 169 2.31 6.60 9.73
N ALA A 170 3.01 7.35 10.57
CA ALA A 170 4.45 7.29 10.71
C ALA A 170 4.78 6.49 11.97
N GLN A 171 5.38 5.32 11.77
CA GLN A 171 5.84 4.46 12.85
C GLN A 171 7.06 5.07 13.54
N PRO A 172 7.37 4.67 14.79
CA PRO A 172 8.50 5.19 15.54
C PRO A 172 9.86 5.00 14.84
N ASP A 173 9.99 4.01 13.97
CA ASP A 173 11.19 3.72 13.15
C ASP A 173 11.32 4.63 11.91
N GLY A 174 10.30 5.45 11.63
CA GLY A 174 10.23 6.35 10.48
C GLY A 174 9.57 5.75 9.25
N ARG A 175 9.10 4.50 9.29
CA ARG A 175 8.29 3.93 8.20
C ARG A 175 6.95 4.63 8.12
N VAL A 176 6.50 4.90 6.90
CA VAL A 176 5.18 5.51 6.63
C VAL A 176 4.25 4.52 5.94
N GLU A 177 2.98 4.53 6.34
CA GLU A 177 1.93 3.67 5.79
C GLU A 177 0.67 4.48 5.52
N LYS A 178 -0.03 4.18 4.43
CA LYS A 178 -1.35 4.74 4.10
C LYS A 178 -2.40 3.64 4.36
N CYS A 179 -3.29 3.88 5.30
CA CYS A 179 -4.32 2.94 5.71
C CYS A 179 -5.70 3.46 5.27
N GLY A 180 -6.51 2.62 4.62
CA GLY A 180 -7.92 2.93 4.44
C GLY A 180 -8.66 2.72 5.76
N ILE A 181 -9.50 3.67 6.16
CA ILE A 181 -10.22 3.59 7.45
C ILE A 181 -11.74 3.78 7.31
N ALA A 182 -12.21 4.12 6.10
CA ALA A 182 -13.62 4.24 5.83
C ALA A 182 -14.22 2.88 5.43
N LEU A 183 -15.54 2.79 5.53
CA LEU A 183 -16.28 1.56 5.22
C LEU A 183 -16.02 1.04 3.79
N TRP A 184 -15.69 1.92 2.84
CA TRP A 184 -15.49 1.55 1.45
C TRP A 184 -14.05 1.13 1.12
N ASN A 185 -13.08 1.42 1.99
CA ASN A 185 -11.65 1.21 1.70
C ASN A 185 -10.83 0.58 2.85
N GLY A 186 -11.47 0.16 3.95
CA GLY A 186 -10.77 -0.54 5.04
C GLY A 186 -9.96 -1.73 4.55
N GLY A 187 -8.83 -2.03 5.18
CA GLY A 187 -7.93 -3.09 4.73
C GLY A 187 -6.96 -3.53 5.81
N VAL A 188 -6.19 -4.57 5.53
CA VAL A 188 -5.15 -5.02 6.46
C VAL A 188 -4.13 -3.89 6.63
N GLN A 189 -3.83 -3.55 7.88
CA GLN A 189 -2.91 -2.46 8.23
C GLN A 189 -2.01 -2.87 9.39
N SER A 190 -0.84 -2.23 9.50
CA SER A 190 0.02 -2.42 10.66
C SER A 190 -0.57 -1.70 11.89
N GLU A 191 -0.46 -2.33 13.07
CA GLU A 191 -0.81 -1.68 14.33
C GLU A 191 0.11 -0.45 14.58
N PRO A 192 -0.44 0.73 14.92
CA PRO A 192 0.37 1.87 15.34
C PRO A 192 1.12 1.57 16.64
N ALA A 193 2.46 1.58 16.57
CA ALA A 193 3.29 1.34 17.75
C ALA A 193 3.27 2.56 18.71
N PRO A 194 3.66 2.41 19.99
CA PRO A 194 3.76 3.53 20.91
C PRO A 194 4.73 4.59 20.38
N GLY A 195 4.29 5.85 20.37
CA GLY A 195 5.01 6.96 19.74
C GLY A 195 4.71 7.14 18.25
N ALA A 196 3.78 6.40 17.65
CA ALA A 196 3.39 6.63 16.26
C ALA A 196 2.68 7.98 16.09
N TRP A 197 2.90 8.59 14.92
CA TRP A 197 2.11 9.72 14.44
C TRP A 197 1.03 9.21 13.49
N ILE A 198 -0.20 9.68 13.66
CA ILE A 198 -1.32 9.41 12.75
C ILE A 198 -1.81 10.74 12.21
N TRP A 199 -1.73 10.93 10.90
CA TRP A 199 -2.37 12.04 10.22
C TRP A 199 -3.74 11.59 9.70
N ALA A 200 -4.79 12.31 10.12
CA ALA A 200 -6.18 12.06 9.76
C ALA A 200 -6.72 13.20 8.87
N PRO A 201 -6.38 13.22 7.57
CA PRO A 201 -6.82 14.25 6.64
C PRO A 201 -8.29 14.14 6.32
N GLY A 202 -9.01 15.26 6.41
CA GLY A 202 -10.30 15.39 5.73
C GLY A 202 -10.14 15.39 4.21
N ARG A 203 -11.20 15.04 3.48
CA ARG A 203 -11.24 14.92 1.98
C ARG A 203 -10.70 16.10 1.17
N ARG A 204 -10.54 17.29 1.77
CA ARG A 204 -9.95 18.47 1.08
C ARG A 204 -8.44 18.34 0.85
N TYR A 205 -7.76 17.49 1.61
CA TYR A 205 -6.31 17.32 1.52
C TYR A 205 -5.98 16.29 0.46
N SER A 206 -5.08 16.63 -0.46
CA SER A 206 -4.63 15.69 -1.48
C SER A 206 -3.78 14.57 -0.88
N GLU A 207 -3.71 13.47 -1.60
CA GLU A 207 -2.83 12.35 -1.24
C GLU A 207 -1.36 12.76 -1.24
N GLU A 208 -0.93 13.58 -2.20
CA GLU A 208 0.44 14.11 -2.26
C GLU A 208 0.78 14.95 -1.02
N PHE A 209 -0.10 15.87 -0.63
CA PHE A 209 0.10 16.69 0.56
C PHE A 209 0.17 15.82 1.82
N SER A 210 -0.75 14.87 1.96
CA SER A 210 -0.82 13.99 3.13
C SER A 210 0.40 13.08 3.24
N GLY A 211 0.90 12.59 2.09
CA GLY A 211 2.15 11.85 1.99
C GLY A 211 3.36 12.68 2.42
N LYS A 212 3.46 13.93 1.95
CA LYS A 212 4.53 14.85 2.36
C LYS A 212 4.47 15.16 3.86
N LEU A 213 3.27 15.38 4.41
CA LEU A 213 3.07 15.71 5.81
C LEU A 213 3.50 14.55 6.70
N ILE A 214 3.03 13.33 6.41
CA ILE A 214 3.39 12.17 7.23
C ILE A 214 4.88 11.83 7.11
N ALA A 215 5.49 12.00 5.93
CA ALA A 215 6.92 11.84 5.73
C ALA A 215 7.72 12.84 6.58
N PHE A 216 7.25 14.09 6.69
CA PHE A 216 7.88 15.08 7.57
C PHE A 216 7.71 14.71 9.06
N LEU A 217 6.56 14.18 9.47
CA LEU A 217 6.36 13.70 10.84
C LEU A 217 7.25 12.48 11.16
N ALA A 218 7.51 11.61 10.19
CA ALA A 218 8.40 10.47 10.36
C ALA A 218 9.84 10.89 10.72
N THR A 219 10.27 12.08 10.30
CA THR A 219 11.59 12.63 10.66
C THR A 219 11.67 13.14 12.10
N GLN A 220 10.53 13.33 12.78
CA GLN A 220 10.50 13.91 14.13
C GLN A 220 10.89 12.93 15.24
N GLY A 221 10.99 11.63 14.93
CA GLY A 221 11.14 10.60 15.96
C GLY A 221 9.79 10.15 16.53
N PRO A 222 9.80 9.32 17.58
CA PRO A 222 8.59 8.94 18.30
C PRO A 222 7.87 10.17 18.87
N ALA A 223 6.56 10.23 18.70
CA ALA A 223 5.72 11.29 19.20
C ALA A 223 5.82 11.39 20.74
N PRO A 224 5.98 12.61 21.30
CA PRO A 224 6.13 12.77 22.74
C PRO A 224 4.80 12.57 23.48
N ASP A 225 4.88 11.97 24.66
CA ASP A 225 3.75 11.81 25.58
C ASP A 225 3.18 13.14 26.06
N SER A 226 1.96 13.09 26.60
CA SER A 226 1.32 14.22 27.27
C SER A 226 0.62 13.79 28.54
N LYS A 227 0.61 14.69 29.53
CA LYS A 227 -0.15 14.52 30.77
C LYS A 227 -1.67 14.47 30.54
N HIS A 228 -2.15 14.95 29.40
CA HIS A 228 -3.57 14.99 29.04
C HIS A 228 -3.96 13.94 27.99
N ALA A 229 -3.27 12.79 27.98
CA ALA A 229 -3.62 11.70 27.08
C ALA A 229 -5.01 11.13 27.40
N LEU A 230 -5.81 10.92 26.36
CA LEU A 230 -7.08 10.22 26.47
C LEU A 230 -6.82 8.73 26.76
N SER A 231 -7.70 8.12 27.55
CA SER A 231 -7.67 6.66 27.73
C SER A 231 -7.83 5.95 26.39
N SER A 232 -7.15 4.82 26.22
CA SER A 232 -7.39 3.91 25.10
C SER A 232 -8.89 3.59 25.00
N PRO A 233 -9.44 3.39 23.80
CA PRO A 233 -10.79 2.89 23.62
C PRO A 233 -11.01 1.63 24.48
N ARG A 234 -11.94 1.69 25.45
CA ARG A 234 -12.40 0.48 26.14
C ARG A 234 -13.32 -0.27 25.19
N GLN A 235 -12.75 -1.23 24.45
CA GLN A 235 -13.45 -2.21 23.61
C GLN A 235 -14.26 -1.64 22.42
N SER A 236 -13.60 -1.48 21.27
CA SER A 236 -14.16 -1.92 19.98
C SER A 236 -13.82 -3.40 19.68
N ALA A 237 -12.99 -4.03 20.52
CA ALA A 237 -12.41 -5.36 20.32
C ALA A 237 -13.41 -6.50 20.05
N ILE A 238 -14.68 -6.37 20.47
CA ILE A 238 -15.70 -7.39 20.14
C ILE A 238 -16.10 -7.27 18.67
N LEU A 239 -16.37 -6.06 18.15
CA LEU A 239 -16.76 -5.87 16.75
C LEU A 239 -15.57 -5.97 15.79
N SER A 240 -14.41 -5.37 16.14
CA SER A 240 -13.18 -5.52 15.36
C SER A 240 -12.64 -6.96 15.39
N GLY A 241 -12.90 -7.71 16.47
CA GLY A 241 -12.58 -9.14 16.55
C GLY A 241 -13.56 -10.04 15.80
N LEU A 242 -14.84 -9.66 15.70
CA LEU A 242 -15.87 -10.38 14.94
C LEU A 242 -15.74 -10.15 13.42
N PHE A 243 -15.27 -8.96 13.02
CA PHE A 243 -15.03 -8.59 11.63
C PHE A 243 -13.62 -8.00 11.50
N PRO A 244 -12.59 -8.85 11.47
CA PRO A 244 -11.23 -8.37 11.28
C PRO A 244 -11.13 -7.60 9.98
N GLU A 245 -10.24 -6.62 9.95
CA GLU A 245 -9.98 -5.88 8.74
C GLU A 245 -9.36 -6.82 7.69
N GLN A 246 -10.06 -6.96 6.57
CA GLN A 246 -9.71 -7.89 5.51
C GLN A 246 -9.52 -7.12 4.22
N ASP A 247 -8.49 -7.50 3.48
CA ASP A 247 -8.36 -7.07 2.10
C ASP A 247 -9.43 -7.76 1.24
N LEU A 248 -9.99 -7.01 0.29
CA LEU A 248 -10.86 -7.60 -0.72
C LEU A 248 -10.01 -8.42 -1.69
N SER A 249 -10.06 -9.75 -1.52
CA SER A 249 -9.50 -10.65 -2.52
C SER A 249 -10.42 -10.75 -3.72
N VAL A 250 -9.91 -10.37 -4.89
CA VAL A 250 -10.65 -10.46 -6.15
C VAL A 250 -10.47 -11.86 -6.72
N THR A 251 -11.56 -12.61 -6.83
CA THR A 251 -11.58 -13.98 -7.34
C THR A 251 -12.01 -14.04 -8.79
N ALA A 252 -11.60 -15.10 -9.49
CA ALA A 252 -12.16 -15.44 -10.79
C ALA A 252 -13.54 -16.11 -10.61
N ASN A 253 -14.46 -15.76 -11.50
CA ASN A 253 -15.78 -16.37 -11.60
C ASN A 253 -15.69 -17.66 -12.47
N ASP A 254 -16.80 -18.39 -12.64
CA ASP A 254 -16.89 -19.63 -13.43
C ASP A 254 -16.46 -19.45 -14.89
N TRP A 255 -16.55 -18.21 -15.39
CA TRP A 255 -16.18 -17.76 -16.73
C TRP A 255 -14.71 -17.30 -16.83
N GLY A 256 -13.98 -17.21 -15.72
CA GLY A 256 -12.56 -16.84 -15.63
C GLY A 256 -12.26 -15.35 -15.40
N GLU A 257 -13.24 -14.48 -15.63
CA GLU A 257 -13.15 -13.04 -15.37
C GLU A 257 -13.26 -12.74 -13.87
N ALA A 258 -12.83 -11.55 -13.42
CA ALA A 258 -13.00 -11.16 -12.03
C ALA A 258 -14.49 -10.97 -11.67
N GLY A 259 -14.96 -11.77 -10.71
CA GLY A 259 -16.36 -11.80 -10.29
C GLY A 259 -16.71 -12.92 -9.33
N LEU A 260 -18.02 -13.14 -9.15
CA LEU A 260 -18.57 -14.09 -8.20
C LEU A 260 -19.46 -15.10 -8.93
N LEU A 261 -19.16 -16.41 -8.81
CA LEU A 261 -19.91 -17.48 -9.45
C LEU A 261 -20.07 -17.24 -10.96
N GLN A 262 -21.27 -16.96 -11.46
CA GLN A 262 -21.50 -16.66 -12.88
C GLN A 262 -21.64 -15.16 -13.19
N THR A 263 -21.50 -14.31 -12.17
CA THR A 263 -21.78 -12.87 -12.25
C THR A 263 -20.48 -12.07 -12.28
N PRO A 264 -20.30 -11.14 -13.23
CA PRO A 264 -19.16 -10.24 -13.22
C PRO A 264 -19.27 -9.21 -12.09
N THR A 265 -18.13 -8.70 -11.65
CA THR A 265 -18.06 -7.54 -10.74
C THR A 265 -17.23 -6.42 -11.38
N ALA A 266 -17.35 -5.20 -10.85
CA ALA A 266 -16.51 -4.10 -11.28
C ALA A 266 -15.07 -4.18 -10.76
N ARG A 267 -14.81 -5.12 -9.83
CA ARG A 267 -13.49 -5.31 -9.25
C ARG A 267 -12.49 -5.76 -10.31
N MET A 268 -11.27 -5.25 -10.18
CA MET A 268 -10.12 -5.65 -10.97
C MET A 268 -9.08 -6.26 -10.02
N ARG A 269 -8.36 -7.27 -10.50
CA ARG A 269 -7.19 -7.85 -9.85
C ARG A 269 -6.01 -6.86 -9.82
N ARG A 270 -4.80 -7.29 -9.45
CA ARG A 270 -3.63 -6.41 -9.50
C ARG A 270 -3.08 -6.36 -10.93
N ALA A 271 -2.57 -5.21 -11.37
CA ALA A 271 -1.84 -5.15 -12.63
C ALA A 271 -0.67 -6.17 -12.64
N GLY A 272 -0.52 -6.86 -13.76
CA GLY A 272 0.41 -7.97 -13.92
C GLY A 272 -0.13 -9.33 -13.46
N ASP A 273 -1.35 -9.42 -12.92
CA ASP A 273 -1.92 -10.70 -12.52
C ASP A 273 -2.23 -11.60 -13.74
N PHE A 274 -1.98 -12.89 -13.56
CA PHE A 274 -2.29 -13.97 -14.49
C PHE A 274 -3.10 -15.05 -13.75
N SER A 275 -4.10 -15.61 -14.40
CA SER A 275 -4.89 -16.72 -13.85
C SER A 275 -5.19 -17.78 -14.88
N PHE A 276 -5.20 -19.02 -14.42
CA PHE A 276 -5.75 -20.15 -15.15
C PHE A 276 -6.83 -20.81 -14.29
N THR A 277 -8.02 -21.01 -14.84
CA THR A 277 -9.11 -21.71 -14.14
C THR A 277 -9.72 -22.81 -15.01
N LEU A 278 -10.09 -23.91 -14.35
CA LEU A 278 -10.84 -25.01 -14.94
C LEU A 278 -12.18 -25.12 -14.23
N THR A 279 -13.26 -24.94 -14.98
CA THR A 279 -14.62 -24.93 -14.43
C THR A 279 -15.44 -26.04 -15.09
N ARG A 280 -16.25 -26.75 -14.30
CA ARG A 280 -17.25 -27.71 -14.78
C ARG A 280 -18.62 -27.37 -14.17
N VAL A 281 -19.48 -26.77 -14.98
CA VAL A 281 -20.89 -26.52 -14.65
C VAL A 281 -21.72 -27.10 -15.78
N TYR A 282 -22.36 -28.26 -15.56
CA TYR A 282 -23.06 -28.96 -16.62
C TYR A 282 -24.05 -28.03 -17.37
N PRO A 283 -24.02 -28.00 -18.72
CA PRO A 283 -23.29 -28.90 -19.64
C PRO A 283 -21.86 -28.46 -20.03
N TYR A 284 -21.36 -27.37 -19.46
CA TYR A 284 -20.12 -26.69 -19.83
C TYR A 284 -18.89 -27.20 -19.05
N THR A 285 -17.80 -27.46 -19.77
CA THR A 285 -16.45 -27.50 -19.20
C THR A 285 -15.64 -26.40 -19.84
N SER A 286 -15.08 -25.49 -19.06
CA SER A 286 -14.32 -24.35 -19.57
C SER A 286 -12.91 -24.34 -19.00
N GLY A 287 -11.94 -24.08 -19.87
CA GLY A 287 -10.59 -23.68 -19.48
C GLY A 287 -10.40 -22.21 -19.80
N ASN A 288 -10.03 -21.43 -18.80
CA ASN A 288 -9.94 -19.97 -18.88
C ASN A 288 -8.51 -19.53 -18.59
N ILE A 289 -7.98 -18.64 -19.43
CA ILE A 289 -6.72 -17.93 -19.21
C ILE A 289 -7.05 -16.44 -19.22
N PHE A 290 -6.83 -15.78 -18.10
CA PHE A 290 -7.03 -14.33 -18.01
C PHE A 290 -5.78 -13.65 -17.50
N ILE A 291 -5.57 -12.43 -18.00
CA ILE A 291 -4.51 -11.53 -17.56
C ILE A 291 -5.11 -10.17 -17.23
N GLN A 292 -4.40 -9.44 -16.37
CA GLN A 292 -4.68 -8.05 -16.10
C GLN A 292 -3.47 -7.18 -16.43
N PRO A 293 -3.32 -6.74 -17.70
CA PRO A 293 -2.15 -5.96 -18.10
C PRO A 293 -2.01 -4.63 -17.35
N PHE A 294 -3.15 -4.00 -17.02
CA PHE A 294 -3.20 -2.69 -16.35
C PHE A 294 -4.29 -2.68 -15.27
N ASP A 295 -4.23 -1.72 -14.35
CA ASP A 295 -5.25 -1.53 -13.30
C ASP A 295 -6.66 -1.20 -13.83
N TRP A 296 -6.78 -0.89 -15.12
CA TRP A 296 -8.02 -0.50 -15.77
C TRP A 296 -8.51 -1.49 -16.84
N MET A 297 -7.76 -2.55 -17.13
CA MET A 297 -8.09 -3.48 -18.21
C MET A 297 -7.79 -4.93 -17.83
N GLU A 298 -8.81 -5.77 -17.94
CA GLU A 298 -8.73 -7.23 -17.84
C GLU A 298 -9.08 -7.84 -19.19
N THR A 299 -8.38 -8.89 -19.60
CA THR A 299 -8.72 -9.64 -20.81
C THR A 299 -8.38 -11.11 -20.65
N GLY A 300 -9.09 -11.96 -21.38
CA GLY A 300 -8.85 -13.40 -21.31
C GLY A 300 -9.33 -14.15 -22.53
N PHE A 301 -8.79 -15.36 -22.65
CA PHE A 301 -9.22 -16.36 -23.59
C PHE A 301 -9.87 -17.51 -22.84
N ARG A 302 -11.00 -17.98 -23.35
CA ARG A 302 -11.71 -19.14 -22.82
C ARG A 302 -11.99 -20.14 -23.92
N TYR A 303 -11.81 -21.41 -23.58
CA TYR A 303 -12.19 -22.55 -24.40
C TYR A 303 -13.23 -23.38 -23.68
N THR A 304 -14.40 -23.55 -24.28
CA THR A 304 -15.55 -24.23 -23.66
C THR A 304 -15.94 -25.48 -24.45
N SER A 305 -16.16 -26.58 -23.74
CA SER A 305 -16.75 -27.81 -24.25
C SER A 305 -18.17 -27.97 -23.75
N ILE A 306 -19.12 -28.16 -24.68
CA ILE A 306 -20.55 -28.24 -24.39
C ILE A 306 -21.01 -29.69 -24.58
N SER A 307 -21.18 -30.40 -23.47
CA SER A 307 -21.36 -31.87 -23.49
C SER A 307 -22.71 -32.35 -24.01
N ASN A 308 -23.75 -31.50 -24.00
CA ASN A 308 -25.08 -31.84 -24.52
C ASN A 308 -25.28 -31.44 -26.00
N ARG A 309 -24.22 -31.08 -26.72
CA ARG A 309 -24.27 -30.70 -28.14
C ARG A 309 -23.13 -31.38 -28.89
N LEU A 310 -23.42 -32.00 -30.03
CA LEU A 310 -22.39 -32.56 -30.91
C LEU A 310 -21.66 -31.45 -31.67
N TYR A 311 -20.36 -31.64 -31.90
CA TYR A 311 -19.52 -30.69 -32.63
C TYR A 311 -19.98 -30.51 -34.08
N GLY A 312 -20.38 -31.59 -34.73
CA GLY A 312 -20.88 -31.59 -36.09
C GLY A 312 -21.49 -32.94 -36.48
N PRO A 313 -21.65 -33.22 -37.77
CA PRO A 313 -22.11 -34.52 -38.24
C PRO A 313 -21.26 -35.67 -37.69
N VAL A 314 -21.93 -36.80 -37.39
CA VAL A 314 -21.28 -37.99 -36.83
C VAL A 314 -20.18 -38.51 -37.76
N SER A 315 -20.35 -38.40 -39.08
CA SER A 315 -19.35 -38.79 -40.07
C SER A 315 -18.04 -38.00 -39.99
N PHE A 316 -18.08 -36.77 -39.47
CA PHE A 316 -16.92 -35.89 -39.35
C PHE A 316 -16.30 -35.91 -37.95
N SER A 317 -17.15 -35.89 -36.90
CA SER A 317 -16.70 -35.65 -35.52
C SER A 317 -17.16 -36.71 -34.51
N GLY A 318 -17.80 -37.79 -34.97
CA GLY A 318 -18.27 -38.86 -34.10
C GLY A 318 -19.18 -38.35 -32.99
N SER A 319 -18.86 -38.73 -31.75
CA SER A 319 -19.55 -38.29 -30.52
C SER A 319 -18.89 -37.11 -29.83
N GLN A 320 -18.03 -36.34 -30.53
CA GLN A 320 -17.31 -35.23 -29.93
C GLN A 320 -18.27 -34.11 -29.51
N ALA A 321 -18.14 -33.68 -28.26
CA ALA A 321 -18.87 -32.52 -27.73
C ALA A 321 -18.46 -31.21 -28.44
N TYR A 322 -19.42 -30.32 -28.65
CA TYR A 322 -19.24 -29.01 -29.28
C TYR A 322 -18.18 -28.19 -28.54
N LYS A 323 -17.41 -27.40 -29.31
CA LYS A 323 -16.28 -26.63 -28.81
C LYS A 323 -16.44 -25.20 -29.23
N ASP A 324 -16.23 -24.31 -28.27
CA ASP A 324 -16.33 -22.88 -28.47
C ASP A 324 -15.09 -22.17 -27.94
N LYS A 325 -14.76 -21.03 -28.55
CA LYS A 325 -13.63 -20.18 -28.22
C LYS A 325 -14.17 -18.77 -28.05
N SER A 326 -13.77 -18.10 -27.00
CA SER A 326 -14.18 -16.73 -26.71
C SER A 326 -13.01 -15.90 -26.22
N ILE A 327 -12.95 -14.64 -26.67
CA ILE A 327 -12.11 -13.61 -26.07
C ILE A 327 -13.01 -12.65 -25.29
N ASP A 328 -12.60 -12.33 -24.07
CA ASP A 328 -13.31 -11.45 -23.16
C ASP A 328 -12.43 -10.24 -22.81
N VAL A 329 -13.06 -9.07 -22.64
CA VAL A 329 -12.38 -7.83 -22.24
C VAL A 329 -13.26 -7.06 -21.26
N LYS A 330 -12.66 -6.53 -20.20
CA LYS A 330 -13.31 -5.68 -19.20
C LYS A 330 -12.49 -4.42 -18.97
N PHE A 331 -13.15 -3.28 -19.00
CA PHE A 331 -12.56 -1.96 -18.79
C PHE A 331 -13.14 -1.30 -17.54
N ARG A 332 -12.27 -0.84 -16.64
CA ARG A 332 -12.67 -0.01 -15.50
C ARG A 332 -12.85 1.42 -15.98
N VAL A 333 -14.02 1.98 -15.73
CA VAL A 333 -14.40 3.35 -16.08
C VAL A 333 -13.96 4.33 -14.99
N ASN A 334 -14.15 3.97 -13.73
CA ASN A 334 -13.69 4.74 -12.57
C ASN A 334 -13.34 3.80 -11.41
N ARG A 335 -12.53 4.30 -10.47
CA ARG A 335 -12.25 3.59 -9.20
C ARG A 335 -13.30 3.98 -8.16
N GLU A 336 -13.55 3.07 -7.22
CA GLU A 336 -14.38 3.37 -6.05
C GLU A 336 -13.81 4.56 -5.29
N SER A 337 -14.73 5.38 -4.78
CA SER A 337 -14.46 6.49 -3.89
C SER A 337 -15.55 6.56 -2.83
N ALA A 338 -15.46 7.52 -1.91
CA ALA A 338 -16.50 7.76 -0.91
C ALA A 338 -17.91 8.02 -1.49
N TRP A 339 -18.01 8.38 -2.78
CA TRP A 339 -19.28 8.80 -3.41
C TRP A 339 -19.64 8.03 -4.67
N LEU A 340 -18.67 7.38 -5.31
CA LEU A 340 -18.87 6.67 -6.56
C LEU A 340 -18.41 5.21 -6.39
N PRO A 341 -19.20 4.24 -6.87
CA PRO A 341 -18.76 2.86 -6.92
C PRO A 341 -17.61 2.69 -7.92
N ASP A 342 -16.89 1.57 -7.84
CA ASP A 342 -16.04 1.07 -8.92
C ASP A 342 -16.98 0.72 -10.08
N ILE A 343 -16.80 1.27 -11.28
CA ILE A 343 -17.65 0.97 -12.44
C ILE A 343 -16.78 0.32 -13.51
N SER A 344 -17.26 -0.79 -14.05
CA SER A 344 -16.64 -1.46 -15.19
C SER A 344 -17.64 -1.78 -16.28
N LEU A 345 -17.16 -1.68 -17.52
CA LEU A 345 -17.82 -2.10 -18.74
C LEU A 345 -17.12 -3.35 -19.27
N GLY A 346 -17.85 -4.44 -19.45
CA GLY A 346 -17.31 -5.69 -19.94
C GLY A 346 -17.99 -6.19 -21.19
N PHE A 347 -17.21 -6.93 -21.98
CA PHE A 347 -17.60 -7.55 -23.22
C PHE A 347 -17.11 -8.99 -23.21
N ARG A 348 -18.05 -9.92 -23.36
CA ARG A 348 -17.80 -11.35 -23.39
C ARG A 348 -17.93 -11.86 -24.81
N ASP A 349 -17.03 -12.78 -25.20
CA ASP A 349 -17.07 -13.41 -26.52
C ASP A 349 -17.12 -12.38 -27.66
N ILE A 350 -16.21 -11.40 -27.60
CA ILE A 350 -16.04 -10.39 -28.68
C ILE A 350 -15.41 -10.98 -29.94
N ALA A 351 -14.71 -12.10 -29.78
CA ALA A 351 -14.11 -12.87 -30.85
C ALA A 351 -14.31 -14.36 -30.55
N GLY A 352 -15.09 -15.03 -31.39
CA GLY A 352 -15.54 -16.40 -31.17
C GLY A 352 -16.71 -16.78 -32.06
N THR A 353 -17.52 -17.75 -31.62
CA THR A 353 -18.74 -18.14 -32.37
C THR A 353 -19.94 -17.24 -32.07
N GLY A 354 -19.85 -16.40 -31.02
CA GLY A 354 -20.93 -15.51 -30.56
C GLY A 354 -21.97 -16.21 -29.68
N LEU A 355 -21.76 -17.49 -29.35
CA LEU A 355 -22.70 -18.28 -28.54
C LEU A 355 -22.85 -17.73 -27.11
N PHE A 356 -21.79 -17.12 -26.58
CA PHE A 356 -21.78 -16.54 -25.23
C PHE A 356 -21.57 -15.02 -25.26
N SER A 357 -21.83 -14.39 -26.41
CA SER A 357 -21.68 -12.95 -26.57
C SER A 357 -22.58 -12.20 -25.61
N GLY A 358 -22.01 -11.20 -24.94
CA GLY A 358 -22.77 -10.34 -24.05
C GLY A 358 -21.96 -9.19 -23.50
N GLU A 359 -22.68 -8.12 -23.17
CA GLU A 359 -22.11 -6.89 -22.64
C GLU A 359 -22.67 -6.67 -21.24
N TYR A 360 -21.91 -6.00 -20.39
CA TYR A 360 -22.41 -5.61 -19.09
C TYR A 360 -21.78 -4.32 -18.60
N LEU A 361 -22.57 -3.55 -17.85
CA LEU A 361 -22.11 -2.43 -17.05
C LEU A 361 -22.39 -2.78 -15.59
N VAL A 362 -21.35 -2.81 -14.77
CA VAL A 362 -21.47 -3.18 -13.36
C VAL A 362 -20.79 -2.14 -12.48
N GLY A 363 -21.48 -1.78 -11.39
CA GLY A 363 -20.94 -1.00 -10.29
C GLY A 363 -20.70 -1.90 -9.07
N SER A 364 -19.54 -1.80 -8.43
CA SER A 364 -19.24 -2.48 -7.16
C SER A 364 -18.92 -1.46 -6.08
N SER A 365 -19.42 -1.69 -4.87
CA SER A 365 -19.07 -0.89 -3.71
C SER A 365 -18.97 -1.74 -2.45
N ARG A 366 -18.12 -1.29 -1.52
CA ARG A 366 -17.85 -1.93 -0.25
C ARG A 366 -18.48 -1.15 0.90
N THR A 367 -18.98 -1.87 1.89
CA THR A 367 -19.44 -1.31 3.16
C THR A 367 -19.00 -2.22 4.31
N GLY A 368 -17.82 -1.91 4.88
CA GLY A 368 -17.18 -2.70 5.92
C GLY A 368 -16.80 -4.10 5.39
N PRO A 369 -17.29 -5.19 6.01
CA PRO A 369 -17.01 -6.55 5.54
C PRO A 369 -17.84 -6.96 4.31
N LEU A 370 -18.84 -6.17 3.90
CA LEU A 370 -19.71 -6.49 2.77
C LEU A 370 -19.20 -5.84 1.47
N ASP A 371 -18.98 -6.63 0.42
CA ASP A 371 -18.77 -6.14 -0.95
C ASP A 371 -19.98 -6.52 -1.81
N TRP A 372 -20.54 -5.56 -2.52
CA TRP A 372 -21.76 -5.76 -3.31
C TRP A 372 -21.63 -5.17 -4.71
N SER A 373 -22.36 -5.75 -5.66
CA SER A 373 -22.36 -5.32 -7.06
C SER A 373 -23.77 -5.23 -7.62
N LEU A 374 -24.01 -4.19 -8.41
CA LEU A 374 -25.24 -4.00 -9.16
C LEU A 374 -24.88 -3.67 -10.61
N GLY A 375 -25.55 -4.31 -11.56
CA GLY A 375 -25.25 -4.09 -12.98
C GLY A 375 -26.40 -4.40 -13.91
N LEU A 376 -26.22 -3.96 -15.15
CA LEU A 376 -27.07 -4.25 -16.30
C LEU A 376 -26.27 -5.13 -17.25
N GLY A 377 -26.95 -6.10 -17.87
CA GLY A 377 -26.35 -7.01 -18.81
C GLY A 377 -27.21 -7.14 -20.06
N TRP A 378 -26.56 -7.47 -21.17
CA TRP A 378 -27.16 -7.77 -22.47
C TRP A 378 -26.56 -9.08 -23.01
N GLY A 379 -27.16 -9.61 -24.09
CA GLY A 379 -26.76 -10.90 -24.65
C GLY A 379 -26.88 -12.04 -23.63
N TYR A 380 -25.84 -12.88 -23.54
CA TYR A 380 -25.80 -14.02 -22.63
C TYR A 380 -25.90 -13.61 -21.15
N VAL A 381 -25.28 -12.48 -20.77
CA VAL A 381 -25.30 -11.98 -19.38
C VAL A 381 -26.69 -11.45 -19.01
N GLY A 382 -27.43 -10.92 -19.99
CA GLY A 382 -28.77 -10.34 -19.84
C GLY A 382 -29.87 -11.11 -20.58
N ASN A 383 -29.90 -12.45 -20.49
CA ASN A 383 -30.73 -13.29 -21.37
C ASN A 383 -32.26 -13.09 -21.24
N ARG A 384 -32.76 -12.34 -20.26
CA ARG A 384 -34.19 -12.00 -20.15
C ARG A 384 -34.66 -11.02 -21.22
N GLY A 385 -33.75 -10.20 -21.77
CA GLY A 385 -34.08 -9.30 -22.88
C GLY A 385 -35.00 -8.12 -22.51
N ASP A 386 -35.06 -7.75 -21.22
CA ASP A 386 -35.98 -6.72 -20.71
C ASP A 386 -35.63 -5.29 -21.18
N LEU A 387 -34.40 -5.07 -21.66
CA LEU A 387 -33.90 -3.77 -22.12
C LEU A 387 -33.16 -3.93 -23.47
N GLY A 388 -33.41 -3.02 -24.41
CA GLY A 388 -32.66 -2.94 -25.67
C GLY A 388 -31.17 -2.64 -25.42
N ASN A 389 -30.28 -3.18 -26.25
CA ASN A 389 -28.84 -2.96 -26.12
C ASN A 389 -28.47 -1.57 -26.67
N PRO A 390 -28.08 -0.60 -25.83
CA PRO A 390 -27.74 0.74 -26.31
C PRO A 390 -26.49 0.73 -27.20
N ILE A 391 -25.63 -0.29 -27.09
CA ILE A 391 -24.41 -0.45 -27.89
C ILE A 391 -24.73 -0.97 -29.30
N GLY A 392 -25.88 -1.62 -29.49
CA GLY A 392 -26.38 -2.05 -30.81
C GLY A 392 -26.55 -0.90 -31.80
N HIS A 393 -26.85 0.31 -31.30
CA HIS A 393 -26.89 1.53 -32.11
C HIS A 393 -25.53 1.93 -32.71
N LEU A 394 -24.43 1.57 -32.06
CA LEU A 394 -23.07 1.86 -32.53
C LEU A 394 -22.47 0.68 -33.32
N PHE A 395 -22.83 -0.54 -32.93
CA PHE A 395 -22.30 -1.77 -33.51
C PHE A 395 -23.45 -2.77 -33.78
N PRO A 396 -24.03 -2.77 -34.99
CA PRO A 396 -25.21 -3.59 -35.32
C PRO A 396 -25.02 -5.11 -35.13
N SER A 397 -23.77 -5.59 -35.08
CA SER A 397 -23.44 -6.99 -34.77
C SER A 397 -23.91 -7.44 -33.38
N PHE A 398 -24.11 -6.51 -32.45
CA PHE A 398 -24.62 -6.80 -31.11
C PHE A 398 -26.16 -6.86 -31.03
N ASP A 399 -26.86 -6.37 -32.06
CA ASP A 399 -28.30 -6.55 -32.24
C ASP A 399 -28.61 -7.84 -33.02
N VAL A 400 -27.73 -8.21 -33.96
CA VAL A 400 -27.87 -9.43 -34.76
C VAL A 400 -27.28 -10.63 -34.03
N ARG A 401 -28.11 -11.27 -33.20
CA ARG A 401 -27.79 -12.56 -32.60
C ARG A 401 -27.87 -13.63 -33.69
N LYS A 402 -26.76 -14.30 -34.00
CA LYS A 402 -26.75 -15.41 -34.96
C LYS A 402 -27.49 -16.62 -34.36
N ASP A 403 -28.79 -16.70 -34.61
CA ASP A 403 -29.54 -17.95 -34.54
C ASP A 403 -29.15 -18.82 -35.73
N SER A 404 -27.98 -19.46 -35.68
CA SER A 404 -27.69 -20.72 -36.39
C SER A 404 -26.23 -21.10 -36.26
N ALA A 405 -26.02 -22.40 -36.06
CA ALA A 405 -24.74 -23.08 -36.14
C ALA A 405 -24.05 -22.84 -37.51
N ALA A 406 -23.22 -21.81 -37.62
CA ALA A 406 -22.23 -21.71 -38.67
C ALA A 406 -20.93 -22.32 -38.13
N THR A 407 -20.71 -23.58 -38.47
CA THR A 407 -19.46 -24.32 -38.29
C THR A 407 -18.30 -23.48 -38.84
N GLY A 408 -17.38 -23.09 -37.95
CA GLY A 408 -16.07 -22.53 -38.33
C GLY A 408 -16.13 -21.24 -39.17
N SER A 409 -16.32 -20.09 -38.52
CA SER A 409 -15.94 -18.80 -39.09
C SER A 409 -14.94 -18.13 -38.15
N PHE A 410 -13.71 -17.93 -38.63
CA PHE A 410 -12.76 -17.02 -38.04
C PHE A 410 -13.21 -15.60 -38.39
N ALA A 411 -13.60 -14.82 -37.38
CA ALA A 411 -13.64 -13.37 -37.51
C ALA A 411 -12.30 -12.84 -36.99
N LEU A 412 -11.50 -12.25 -37.89
CA LEU A 412 -10.38 -11.36 -37.56
C LEU A 412 -10.92 -9.97 -37.30
#